data_AF-A0A1F4MNB8-F1
#
_entry.id   AF-A0A1F4MNB8-F1
#
_cell.length_a   1.000
_cell.length_b   1.000
_cell.length_c   1.000
_cell.angle_alpha   90.00
_cell.angle_beta   90.00
_cell.angle_gamma   90.00
#
_symmetry.space_group_name_H-M   'P 1'
#
loop_
_entity.id
_entity.type
_entity.pdbx_description
1 polymer ?
#
loop_
_entity_poly.entity_id
_entity_poly.type
_entity_poly.pdbx_seq_one_letter_code
_entity_poly.pdbx_strand_id
1 'polypeptide(L)'
;MLSEEKKQEFIGALTQKIRANGRSEACPMCGNEKFLMVDACLVNVLQPDLKSVTLTGASIPTLAIICDNCGYLSQHAIGALGVSPG
;
A
#
# COMPACT_ATOMS: atom_id res chain seq x y z
N MET A 1 -1.34 -4.65 -15.20
CA MET A 1 -1.07 -3.28 -14.73
C MET A 1 -2.40 -2.65 -14.38
N LEU A 2 -2.46 -1.98 -13.24
CA LEU A 2 -3.58 -1.14 -12.82
C LEU A 2 -3.81 -0.04 -13.85
N SER A 3 -5.07 0.32 -14.07
CA SER A 3 -5.39 1.49 -14.89
C SER A 3 -4.89 2.76 -14.20
N GLU A 4 -4.63 3.81 -14.99
CA GLU A 4 -4.27 5.12 -14.44
C GLU A 4 -5.37 5.67 -13.51
N GLU A 5 -6.64 5.45 -13.85
CA GLU A 5 -7.77 5.78 -12.98
C GLU A 5 -7.66 5.12 -11.61
N LYS A 6 -7.33 3.82 -11.56
CA LYS A 6 -7.19 3.09 -10.30
C LYS A 6 -5.98 3.56 -9.48
N LYS A 7 -4.89 3.92 -10.15
CA LYS A 7 -3.71 4.52 -9.50
C LYS A 7 -4.09 5.85 -8.85
N GLN A 8 -4.83 6.71 -9.56
CA GLN A 8 -5.28 7.99 -9.01
C GLN A 8 -6.27 7.80 -7.85
N GLU A 9 -7.18 6.83 -7.92
CA GLU A 9 -8.09 6.51 -6.82
C GLU A 9 -7.32 6.13 -5.55
N PHE A 10 -6.33 5.24 -5.67
CA PHE A 10 -5.49 4.82 -4.55
C PHE A 10 -4.67 6.00 -3.97
N ILE A 11 -4.00 6.78 -4.83
CA ILE A 11 -3.22 7.95 -4.41
C ILE A 11 -4.13 8.94 -3.66
N GLY A 12 -5.32 9.21 -4.19
CA GLY A 12 -6.30 10.08 -3.55
C GLY A 12 -6.74 9.58 -2.17
N ALA A 13 -7.13 8.30 -2.08
CA ALA A 13 -7.56 7.71 -0.82
C ALA A 13 -6.45 7.68 0.24
N LEU A 14 -5.21 7.36 -0.17
CA LEU A 14 -4.06 7.32 0.74
C LEU A 14 -3.70 8.72 1.24
N THR A 15 -3.54 9.70 0.35
CA THR A 15 -3.19 11.08 0.70
C THR A 15 -4.28 11.72 1.56
N GLN A 16 -5.56 11.50 1.24
CA GLN A 16 -6.67 11.95 2.07
C GLN A 16 -6.58 11.40 3.50
N LYS A 17 -6.31 10.10 3.68
CA LYS A 17 -6.18 9.52 5.02
C LYS A 17 -4.95 10.03 5.77
N ILE A 18 -3.82 10.24 5.11
CA ILE A 18 -2.63 10.82 5.73
C ILE A 18 -2.94 12.23 6.26
N ARG A 19 -3.52 13.08 5.41
CA ARG A 19 -3.89 14.46 5.77
C ARG A 19 -4.93 14.54 6.86
N ALA A 20 -5.98 13.70 6.80
CA ALA A 20 -7.02 13.64 7.82
C ALA A 20 -6.48 13.27 9.22
N ASN A 21 -5.32 12.61 9.30
CA ASN A 21 -4.65 12.30 10.54
C ASN A 21 -3.55 13.32 10.93
N GLY A 22 -3.47 14.47 10.25
CA GLY A 22 -2.50 15.53 10.54
C GLY A 22 -1.05 15.13 10.24
N ARG A 23 -0.83 14.17 9.33
CA ARG A 23 0.51 13.66 8.98
C ARG A 23 0.97 14.21 7.63
N SER A 24 2.30 14.19 7.42
CA SER A 24 2.94 14.51 6.15
C SER A 24 2.96 13.29 5.22
N GLU A 25 2.95 13.56 3.91
CA GLU A 25 3.17 12.58 2.83
C GLU A 25 4.65 12.26 2.62
N ALA A 26 5.55 12.96 3.32
CA ALA A 26 6.98 12.70 3.28
C ALA A 26 7.34 11.31 3.81
N CYS A 27 8.39 10.71 3.25
CA CYS A 27 8.94 9.45 3.68
C CYS A 27 9.31 9.47 5.17
N PRO A 28 8.80 8.52 5.99
CA PRO A 28 9.08 8.50 7.42
C PRO A 28 10.54 8.19 7.74
N MET A 29 11.31 7.66 6.77
CA MET A 29 12.71 7.29 6.96
C MET A 29 13.68 8.41 6.58
N CYS A 30 13.41 9.17 5.51
CA CYS A 30 14.37 10.16 4.97
C CYS A 30 13.78 11.52 4.62
N GLY A 31 12.48 11.74 4.81
CA GLY A 31 11.81 13.01 4.52
C GLY A 31 11.57 13.31 3.04
N ASN A 32 11.97 12.44 2.11
CA ASN A 32 11.72 12.62 0.68
C ASN A 32 10.22 12.49 0.34
N GLU A 33 9.73 13.28 -0.59
CA GLU A 33 8.30 13.36 -0.95
C GLU A 33 7.96 12.57 -2.22
N LYS A 34 8.96 11.99 -2.89
CA LYS A 34 8.76 11.25 -4.13
C LYS A 34 8.71 9.76 -3.89
N PHE A 35 7.71 9.13 -4.50
CA PHE A 35 7.44 7.72 -4.40
C PHE A 35 7.08 7.12 -5.76
N LEU A 36 7.50 5.87 -5.94
CA LEU A 36 7.07 5.00 -7.02
C LEU A 36 5.91 4.15 -6.52
N MET A 37 4.82 4.08 -7.29
CA MET A 37 3.73 3.16 -7.01
C MET A 37 4.01 1.80 -7.65
N VAL A 38 3.85 0.72 -6.89
CA VAL A 38 3.94 -0.64 -7.42
C VAL A 38 2.68 -0.94 -8.24
N ASP A 39 2.87 -1.24 -9.52
CA ASP A 39 1.79 -1.50 -10.47
C ASP A 39 1.25 -2.96 -10.40
N ALA A 40 1.07 -3.44 -9.17
CA ALA A 40 0.57 -4.77 -8.84
C ALA A 40 -0.02 -4.79 -7.43
N CYS A 41 -1.02 -5.66 -7.22
CA CYS A 41 -1.54 -5.94 -5.89
C CYS A 41 -0.64 -6.96 -5.19
N LEU A 42 -0.19 -6.62 -3.98
CA LEU A 42 0.54 -7.52 -3.10
C LEU A 42 -0.44 -8.18 -2.13
N VAL A 43 -0.35 -9.50 -2.00
CA VAL A 43 -1.27 -10.28 -1.17
C VAL A 43 -0.53 -10.79 0.07
N ASN A 44 -0.92 -10.30 1.24
CA ASN A 44 -0.42 -10.82 2.52
C ASN A 44 -1.34 -11.93 2.99
N VAL A 45 -0.94 -13.19 2.85
CA VAL A 45 -1.71 -14.35 3.31
C VAL A 45 -1.54 -14.53 4.81
N LEU A 46 -2.66 -14.60 5.55
CA LEU A 46 -2.62 -14.80 6.99
C LEU A 46 -2.12 -16.21 7.30
N GLN A 47 -1.05 -16.29 8.09
CA GLN A 47 -0.49 -17.55 8.57
C GLN A 47 -1.05 -17.86 9.96
N PRO A 48 -1.54 -19.09 10.22
CA PRO A 48 -2.07 -19.45 11.54
C PRO A 48 -0.97 -19.67 12.58
N ASP A 49 0.25 -20.00 12.13
CA ASP A 49 1.41 -20.26 12.96
C ASP A 49 2.72 -19.91 12.21
N LEU A 50 3.85 -19.98 12.91
CA LEU A 50 5.18 -19.66 12.36
C LEU A 50 5.93 -20.88 11.78
N LYS A 51 5.37 -22.08 11.92
CA LYS A 51 6.02 -23.35 11.56
C LYS A 51 5.56 -23.89 10.21
N SER A 52 4.42 -23.43 9.72
CA SER A 52 3.82 -23.85 8.46
C SER A 52 3.58 -22.68 7.52
N VAL A 53 3.50 -22.96 6.22
CA VAL A 53 3.17 -21.96 5.19
C VAL A 53 1.86 -22.36 4.53
N THR A 54 0.85 -21.53 4.75
CA THR A 54 -0.45 -21.57 4.09
C THR A 54 -0.38 -20.72 2.83
N LEU A 55 -0.59 -21.36 1.67
CA LEU A 55 -0.61 -20.69 0.37
C LEU A 55 -2.00 -20.14 0.01
N THR A 56 -3.06 -20.61 0.68
CA THR A 56 -4.46 -20.31 0.36
C THR A 56 -5.24 -19.97 1.61
N GLY A 57 -6.10 -18.96 1.59
CA GLY A 57 -6.96 -18.62 2.72
C GLY A 57 -7.25 -17.14 2.81
N ALA A 58 -7.60 -16.68 4.02
CA ALA A 58 -7.78 -15.26 4.29
C ALA A 58 -6.49 -14.50 3.96
N SER A 59 -6.64 -13.37 3.26
CA SER A 59 -5.52 -12.53 2.87
C SER A 59 -5.90 -11.06 2.93
N ILE A 60 -4.88 -10.20 3.03
CA ILE A 60 -5.01 -8.75 3.00
C ILE A 60 -4.41 -8.27 1.67
N PRO A 61 -5.26 -7.93 0.69
CA PRO A 61 -4.81 -7.24 -0.53
C PRO A 61 -4.26 -5.86 -0.17
N THR A 62 -3.07 -5.57 -0.68
CA THR A 62 -2.35 -4.32 -0.43
C THR A 62 -1.82 -3.72 -1.73
N LEU A 63 -1.76 -2.41 -1.78
CA LEU A 63 -0.97 -1.68 -2.76
C LEU A 63 0.26 -1.12 -2.05
N ALA A 64 1.37 -1.02 -2.77
CA ALA A 64 2.62 -0.53 -2.21
C ALA A 64 3.13 0.71 -2.92
N ILE A 65 3.80 1.55 -2.13
CA ILE A 65 4.63 2.64 -2.60
C ILE A 65 6.07 2.41 -2.13
N ILE A 66 7.03 2.84 -2.95
CA ILE A 66 8.46 2.74 -2.67
C ILE A 66 9.03 4.15 -2.75
N CYS A 67 9.72 4.61 -1.70
CA CYS A 67 10.44 5.87 -1.75
C CYS A 67 11.55 5.79 -2.81
N ASP A 68 11.56 6.72 -3.76
CA ASP A 68 12.54 6.71 -4.87
C ASP A 68 13.96 7.07 -4.45
N ASN A 69 14.13 7.58 -3.22
CA ASN A 69 15.41 7.97 -2.66
C ASN A 69 16.04 6.89 -1.77
N CYS A 70 15.32 6.41 -0.75
CA CYS A 70 15.90 5.48 0.25
C CYS A 70 15.37 4.05 0.17
N GLY A 71 14.43 3.75 -0.74
CA GLY A 71 13.89 2.41 -0.92
C GLY A 71 12.88 1.97 0.15
N TYR A 72 12.44 2.85 1.04
CA TYR A 72 11.39 2.53 2.01
C TYR A 72 10.12 2.05 1.29
N LEU A 73 9.73 0.80 1.57
CA LEU A 73 8.52 0.17 1.06
C LEU A 73 7.41 0.29 2.09
N SER A 74 6.26 0.83 1.68
CA SER A 74 5.06 0.91 2.50
C SER A 74 3.92 0.17 1.82
N GLN A 75 3.34 -0.82 2.50
CA GLN A 75 2.16 -1.55 2.05
C GLN A 75 0.90 -1.02 2.74
N HIS A 76 -0.14 -0.75 1.95
CA HIS A 76 -1.40 -0.20 2.43
C HIS A 76 -2.56 -1.14 2.07
N ALA A 77 -3.33 -1.57 3.09
CA ALA A 77 -4.49 -2.44 2.91
C ALA A 77 -5.58 -1.72 2.09
N ILE A 78 -5.91 -2.29 0.92
CA ILE A 78 -6.85 -1.74 -0.05
C ILE A 78 -8.22 -1.49 0.61
N GLY A 79 -8.74 -2.50 1.31
CA GLY A 79 -10.03 -2.39 2.00
C GLY A 79 -10.05 -1.34 3.11
N ALA A 80 -8.93 -1.14 3.81
CA ALA A 80 -8.83 -0.11 4.85
C ALA A 80 -8.76 1.31 4.28
N LEU A 81 -8.33 1.47 3.02
CA LEU A 81 -8.38 2.75 2.30
C LEU A 81 -9.77 3.06 1.75
N GLY A 82 -10.68 2.09 1.70
CA GLY A 82 -12.03 2.24 1.14
C GLY A 82 -12.08 2.17 -0.38
N VAL A 83 -11.00 1.71 -1.02
CA VAL A 83 -10.92 1.47 -2.46
C VAL A 83 -11.21 0.01 -2.77
N SER A 84 -11.83 -0.28 -3.91
CA SER A 84 -12.02 -1.66 -4.39
C SER A 84 -10.78 -2.13 -5.18
N PRO A 85 -10.52 -3.44 -5.31
CA PRO A 85 -9.47 -3.95 -6.22
C PRO A 85 -9.87 -3.95 -7.70
N GLY A 86 -11.15 -3.73 -8.00
CA GLY A 86 -11.77 -3.85 -9.33
C GLY A 86 -11.96 -2.54 -10.05
#